data_AF-A0A158KPD3-F1
#
_entry.id   AF-A0A158KPD3-F1
#
_cell.length_a   1.000
_cell.length_b   1.000
_cell.length_c   1.000
_cell.angle_alpha   90.00
_cell.angle_beta   90.00
_cell.angle_gamma   90.00
#
_symmetry.space_group_name_H-M   'P 1'
#
loop_
_entity.id
_entity.type
_entity.pdbx_description
1 polymer ?
#
loop_
_entity_poly.entity_id
_entity_poly.type
_entity_poly.pdbx_seq_one_letter_code
_entity_poly.pdbx_strand_id
1 'polypeptide(L)'
;MPRAKTNGGAGLGKPIAFRLAEADRAAYFEKVAASGLSQSEFFRQAVLTNRTQIVARPKASTDRKRLLYVFNKTSNNLNQIAHRANSEHVRGKLSEATYAQLLDQLQMISRYLKATLGKVD
;
A
#
# COMPACT_ATOMS: atom_id res chain seq x y z
N MET A 1 -33.59 17.49 -33.93
CA MET A 1 -34.14 16.14 -33.67
C MET A 1 -33.83 15.75 -32.24
N PRO A 2 -34.81 15.38 -31.39
CA PRO A 2 -34.51 14.88 -30.04
C PRO A 2 -33.82 13.50 -30.14
N ARG A 3 -32.69 13.32 -29.44
CA ARG A 3 -31.96 12.04 -29.40
C ARG A 3 -32.87 10.96 -28.78
N ALA A 4 -32.95 9.80 -29.44
CA ALA A 4 -33.70 8.65 -28.95
C ALA A 4 -33.17 8.18 -27.58
N LYS A 5 -34.07 7.88 -26.64
CA LYS A 5 -33.71 7.41 -25.30
C LYS A 5 -33.13 5.99 -25.41
N THR A 6 -31.86 5.82 -25.06
CA THR A 6 -31.10 4.56 -25.21
C THR A 6 -31.52 3.43 -24.26
N ASN A 7 -32.42 3.67 -23.31
CA ASN A 7 -32.68 2.75 -22.19
C ASN A 7 -34.08 2.08 -22.23
N GLY A 8 -34.63 1.80 -23.42
CA GLY A 8 -35.85 0.98 -23.55
C GLY A 8 -37.09 1.50 -22.80
N GLY A 9 -37.16 2.81 -22.52
CA GLY A 9 -38.32 3.43 -21.86
C GLY A 9 -38.32 3.45 -20.33
N ALA A 10 -37.39 2.75 -19.65
CA ALA A 10 -37.21 2.90 -18.21
C ALA A 10 -36.46 4.20 -17.89
N GLY A 11 -37.04 5.05 -17.04
CA GLY A 11 -36.40 6.28 -16.58
C GLY A 11 -35.08 6.01 -15.84
N LEU A 12 -34.12 6.94 -15.94
CA LEU A 12 -32.90 6.88 -15.14
C LEU A 12 -33.23 7.12 -13.65
N GLY A 13 -32.57 6.39 -12.76
CA GLY A 13 -32.70 6.54 -11.30
C GLY A 13 -32.03 7.80 -10.75
N LYS A 14 -31.91 7.89 -9.42
CA LYS A 14 -31.28 9.03 -8.74
C LYS A 14 -29.81 9.21 -9.18
N PRO A 15 -29.32 10.45 -9.34
CA PRO A 15 -27.94 10.72 -9.75
C PRO A 15 -26.94 10.30 -8.67
N ILE A 16 -25.79 9.79 -9.12
CA ILE A 16 -24.62 9.53 -8.28
C ILE A 16 -23.64 10.69 -8.50
N ALA A 17 -23.24 11.36 -7.42
CA ALA A 17 -22.33 12.51 -7.48
C ALA A 17 -21.16 12.34 -6.50
N PHE A 18 -19.98 12.76 -6.92
CA PHE A 18 -18.77 12.84 -6.10
C PHE A 18 -18.01 14.11 -6.46
N ARG A 19 -17.19 14.59 -5.54
CA ARG A 19 -16.38 15.80 -5.73
C ARG A 19 -15.03 15.42 -6.33
N LEU A 20 -14.53 16.26 -7.23
CA LEU A 20 -13.19 16.20 -7.80
C LEU A 20 -12.45 17.49 -7.47
N ALA A 21 -11.13 17.41 -7.32
CA ALA A 21 -10.29 18.60 -7.35
C ALA A 21 -10.42 19.28 -8.73
N GLU A 22 -10.19 20.59 -8.81
CA GLU A 22 -10.38 21.35 -10.06
C GLU A 22 -9.54 20.80 -11.22
N ALA A 23 -8.30 20.38 -10.95
CA ALA A 23 -7.43 19.76 -11.95
C ALA A 23 -7.99 18.43 -12.48
N ASP A 24 -8.49 17.57 -11.60
CA ASP A 24 -9.09 16.28 -11.98
C ASP A 24 -10.41 16.48 -12.73
N ARG A 25 -11.18 17.52 -12.34
CA ARG A 25 -12.41 17.93 -13.00
C ARG A 25 -12.12 18.38 -14.44
N ALA A 26 -11.09 19.19 -14.66
CA ALA A 26 -10.67 19.60 -16.01
C ALA A 26 -10.26 18.39 -16.88
N ALA A 27 -9.41 17.52 -16.35
CA ALA A 27 -8.99 16.30 -17.06
C ALA A 27 -10.17 15.35 -17.37
N TYR A 28 -11.17 15.29 -16.49
CA TYR A 28 -12.42 14.57 -16.75
C TYR A 28 -13.19 15.17 -17.93
N PHE A 29 -13.35 16.50 -17.97
CA PHE A 29 -14.07 17.17 -19.07
C PHE A 29 -13.38 17.01 -20.42
N GLU A 30 -12.06 17.08 -20.48
CA GLU A 30 -11.31 16.85 -21.72
C GLU A 30 -11.57 15.43 -22.27
N LYS A 31 -11.55 14.41 -21.41
CA LYS A 31 -11.84 13.02 -21.80
C LYS A 31 -13.27 12.84 -22.28
N VAL A 32 -14.24 13.47 -21.61
CA VAL A 32 -15.64 13.44 -22.03
C VAL A 32 -15.80 14.12 -23.39
N ALA A 33 -15.21 15.30 -23.58
CA ALA A 33 -15.26 16.03 -24.85
C ALA A 33 -14.64 15.20 -26.00
N ALA A 34 -13.46 14.62 -25.78
CA ALA A 34 -12.79 13.77 -26.76
C ALA A 34 -13.60 12.51 -27.12
N SER A 35 -14.42 12.00 -26.19
CA SER A 35 -15.25 10.81 -26.42
C SER A 35 -16.51 11.06 -27.27
N GLY A 36 -16.95 12.32 -27.39
CA GLY A 36 -18.24 12.68 -28.02
C GLY A 36 -19.49 12.21 -27.27
N LEU A 37 -19.33 11.65 -26.05
CA LEU A 37 -20.42 11.16 -25.21
C LEU A 37 -20.88 12.24 -24.23
N SER A 38 -22.11 12.11 -23.71
CA SER A 38 -22.47 12.84 -22.50
C SER A 38 -21.69 12.32 -21.29
N GLN A 39 -21.50 13.15 -20.26
CA GLN A 39 -20.84 12.76 -19.01
C GLN A 39 -21.42 11.46 -18.42
N SER A 40 -22.75 11.34 -18.39
CA SER A 40 -23.45 10.16 -17.87
C SER A 40 -23.27 8.91 -18.73
N GLU A 41 -23.12 9.05 -20.05
CA GLU A 41 -22.81 7.92 -20.94
C GLU A 41 -21.35 7.51 -20.82
N PHE A 42 -20.43 8.48 -20.80
CA PHE A 42 -19.01 8.27 -20.60
C PHE A 42 -18.74 7.51 -19.31
N PHE A 43 -19.34 7.95 -18.20
CA PHE A 43 -19.17 7.29 -16.90
C PHE A 43 -19.79 5.88 -16.87
N ARG A 44 -21.01 5.70 -17.41
CA ARG A 44 -21.64 4.36 -17.50
C ARG A 44 -20.81 3.40 -18.33
N GLN A 45 -20.28 3.84 -19.47
CA GLN A 45 -19.39 2.99 -20.26
C GLN A 45 -18.11 2.69 -19.49
N ALA A 46 -17.41 3.69 -18.96
CA ALA A 46 -16.15 3.50 -18.26
C ALA A 46 -16.28 2.54 -17.06
N VAL A 47 -17.30 2.73 -16.22
CA VAL A 47 -17.46 2.01 -14.95
C VAL A 47 -18.24 0.70 -15.09
N LEU A 48 -19.35 0.68 -15.85
CA LEU A 48 -20.20 -0.52 -15.92
C LEU A 48 -19.71 -1.53 -16.95
N THR A 49 -18.97 -1.10 -17.97
CA THR A 49 -18.36 -2.02 -18.96
C THR A 49 -16.92 -2.39 -18.62
N ASN A 50 -16.41 -1.96 -17.45
CA ASN A 50 -15.05 -2.24 -16.96
C ASN A 50 -13.95 -1.89 -17.98
N ARG A 51 -14.15 -0.83 -18.78
CA ARG A 51 -13.11 -0.31 -19.69
C ARG A 51 -12.01 0.46 -18.94
N THR A 52 -12.18 0.69 -17.65
CA THR A 52 -11.15 1.28 -16.78
C THR A 52 -10.19 0.23 -16.27
N GLN A 53 -8.89 0.55 -16.31
CA GLN A 53 -7.88 -0.26 -15.63
C GLN A 53 -8.04 -0.07 -14.11
N ILE A 54 -8.54 -1.10 -13.42
CA ILE A 54 -8.56 -1.11 -11.96
C ILE A 54 -7.12 -1.37 -11.48
N VAL A 55 -6.38 -0.31 -11.17
CA VAL A 55 -5.10 -0.44 -10.45
C VAL A 55 -5.42 -0.63 -8.96
N ALA A 56 -5.78 -1.86 -8.59
CA ALA A 56 -5.88 -2.23 -7.19
C ALA A 56 -4.47 -2.15 -6.58
N ARG A 57 -4.28 -1.34 -5.53
CA ARG A 57 -3.04 -1.43 -4.74
C ARG A 57 -2.94 -2.86 -4.23
N PRO A 58 -1.83 -3.58 -4.46
CA PRO A 58 -1.68 -4.93 -3.95
C PRO A 58 -1.87 -4.90 -2.44
N LYS A 59 -2.92 -5.56 -1.96
CA LYS A 59 -3.12 -5.76 -0.53
C LYS A 59 -2.01 -6.70 -0.09
N ALA A 60 -1.16 -6.27 0.83
CA ALA A 60 -0.17 -7.14 1.44
C ALA A 60 -0.86 -8.43 1.90
N SER A 61 -0.31 -9.58 1.52
CA SER A 61 -0.82 -10.89 1.90
C SER A 61 -0.96 -10.99 3.41
N THR A 62 -1.84 -11.86 3.90
CA THR A 62 -1.96 -12.18 5.33
C THR A 62 -0.60 -12.62 5.90
N ASP A 63 0.17 -13.33 5.08
CA ASP A 63 1.50 -13.84 5.43
C ASP A 63 2.50 -12.69 5.57
N ARG A 64 2.52 -11.73 4.63
CA ARG A 64 3.36 -10.54 4.75
C ARG A 64 3.03 -9.70 5.99
N LYS A 65 1.75 -9.55 6.32
CA LYS A 65 1.34 -8.84 7.55
C LYS A 65 1.83 -9.55 8.81
N ARG A 66 1.65 -10.88 8.87
CA ARG A 66 2.12 -11.70 10.00
C ARG A 66 3.64 -11.67 10.12
N LEU A 67 4.34 -11.74 8.99
CA LEU A 67 5.80 -11.64 8.93
C LEU A 67 6.28 -10.29 9.48
N LEU A 68 5.72 -9.17 9.01
CA LEU A 68 6.04 -7.82 9.53
C LEU A 68 5.80 -7.69 11.03
N TYR A 69 4.71 -8.29 11.54
CA TYR A 69 4.43 -8.29 12.98
C TYR A 69 5.52 -9.01 13.78
N VAL A 70 5.86 -10.25 13.40
CA VAL A 70 6.93 -11.03 14.05
C VAL A 70 8.25 -10.28 13.97
N PHE A 71 8.54 -9.69 12.80
CA PHE A 71 9.74 -8.92 12.55
C PHE A 71 9.95 -7.75 13.50
N ASN A 72 8.89 -6.97 13.71
CA ASN A 72 8.91 -5.83 14.62
C ASN A 72 9.16 -6.28 16.06
N LYS A 73 8.54 -7.38 16.49
CA LYS A 73 8.76 -7.95 17.82
C LYS A 73 10.21 -8.41 17.99
N THR A 74 10.75 -9.13 17.01
CA THR A 74 12.15 -9.58 17.07
C THR A 74 13.12 -8.42 17.06
N SER A 75 12.92 -7.42 16.19
CA SER A 75 13.79 -6.23 16.11
C SER A 75 13.82 -5.45 17.42
N ASN A 76 12.68 -5.30 18.09
CA ASN A 76 12.62 -4.67 19.41
C ASN A 76 13.40 -5.47 20.46
N ASN A 77 13.30 -6.80 20.45
CA ASN A 77 14.06 -7.64 21.37
C ASN A 77 15.57 -7.55 21.11
N LEU A 78 16.00 -7.52 19.84
CA LEU A 78 17.42 -7.34 19.49
C LEU A 78 17.95 -5.99 20.00
N ASN A 79 17.17 -4.91 19.85
CA ASN A 79 17.55 -3.61 20.40
C ASN A 79 17.67 -3.63 21.93
N GLN A 80 16.75 -4.30 22.62
CA GLN A 80 16.83 -4.43 24.09
C GLN A 80 18.09 -5.20 24.52
N ILE A 81 18.44 -6.28 23.82
CA ILE A 81 19.67 -7.04 24.10
C ILE A 81 20.90 -6.17 23.84
N ALA A 82 20.94 -5.44 22.73
CA ALA A 82 22.04 -4.52 22.41
C ALA A 82 22.22 -3.45 23.50
N HIS A 83 21.14 -2.80 23.91
CA HIS A 83 21.17 -1.81 24.99
C HIS A 83 21.67 -2.40 26.31
N ARG A 84 21.21 -3.61 26.67
CA ARG A 84 21.66 -4.28 27.89
C ARG A 84 23.14 -4.66 27.82
N ALA A 85 23.59 -5.22 26.70
CA ALA A 85 24.98 -5.61 26.48
C ALA A 85 25.92 -4.40 26.60
N ASN A 86 25.55 -3.27 25.98
CA ASN A 86 26.30 -2.02 26.11
C ASN A 86 26.38 -1.54 27.56
N SER A 87 25.26 -1.60 28.30
CA SER A 87 25.25 -1.20 29.72
C SER A 87 26.15 -2.07 30.59
N GLU A 88 26.18 -3.39 30.37
CA GLU A 88 27.03 -4.30 31.13
C GLU A 88 28.51 -4.20 30.74
N HIS A 89 28.81 -3.94 29.47
CA HIS A 89 30.16 -3.68 28.98
C HIS A 89 30.76 -2.41 29.59
N VAL A 90 30.02 -1.29 29.59
CA VAL A 90 30.44 -0.02 30.24
C VAL A 90 30.67 -0.19 31.75
N ARG A 91 29.96 -1.13 32.39
CA ARG A 91 30.14 -1.48 33.82
C ARG A 91 31.32 -2.44 34.07
N GLY A 92 32.06 -2.83 33.03
CA GLY A 92 33.17 -3.79 33.14
C GLY A 92 32.74 -5.23 33.41
N LYS A 93 31.44 -5.54 33.34
CA LYS A 93 30.90 -6.89 33.59
C LYS A 93 30.92 -7.79 32.37
N LEU A 94 31.11 -7.20 31.18
CA LEU A 94 31.20 -7.91 29.92
C LEU A 94 32.51 -7.54 29.22
N SER A 95 33.31 -8.54 28.87
CA SER A 95 34.58 -8.31 28.18
C SER A 95 34.35 -7.69 26.79
N GLU A 96 35.31 -6.91 26.31
CA GLU A 96 35.28 -6.34 24.95
C GLU A 96 35.08 -7.43 23.88
N ALA A 97 35.81 -8.54 24.00
CA ALA A 97 35.72 -9.66 23.06
C ALA A 97 34.30 -10.25 23.02
N THR A 98 33.68 -10.46 24.18
CA THR A 98 32.30 -10.97 24.28
C THR A 98 31.30 -9.93 23.76
N TYR A 99 31.53 -8.64 24.01
CA TYR A 99 30.66 -7.56 23.54
C TYR A 99 30.63 -7.49 22.01
N ALA A 100 31.81 -7.45 21.39
CA ALA A 100 31.96 -7.40 19.94
C ALA A 100 31.30 -8.63 19.27
N GLN A 101 31.55 -9.84 19.79
CA GLN A 101 30.91 -11.05 19.29
C GLN A 101 29.38 -10.99 19.38
N LEU A 102 28.84 -10.46 20.49
CA LEU A 102 27.40 -10.32 20.66
C LEU A 102 26.81 -9.34 19.64
N LEU A 103 27.45 -8.20 19.41
CA LEU A 103 27.00 -7.22 18.41
C LEU A 103 27.00 -7.81 16.99
N ASP A 104 28.05 -8.57 16.63
CA ASP A 104 28.13 -9.25 15.34
C ASP A 104 26.97 -10.23 15.14
N GLN A 105 26.63 -11.02 16.16
CA GLN A 105 25.50 -11.96 16.10
C GLN A 105 24.15 -11.21 15.95
N LEU A 106 23.93 -10.13 16.71
CA LEU A 106 22.70 -9.33 16.58
C LEU A 106 22.59 -8.67 15.20
N GLN A 107 23.71 -8.19 14.65
CA GLN A 107 23.76 -7.62 13.32
C GLN A 107 23.48 -8.68 12.25
N MET A 108 24.04 -9.88 12.39
CA MET A 108 23.80 -11.01 11.50
C MET A 108 22.31 -11.40 11.48
N ILE A 109 21.67 -11.54 12.64
CA ILE A 109 20.23 -11.83 12.73
C ILE A 109 19.42 -10.74 12.04
N SER A 110 19.76 -9.47 12.28
CA SER A 110 19.07 -8.32 11.67
C SER A 110 19.18 -8.31 10.14
N ARG A 111 20.33 -8.74 9.58
CA ARG A 111 20.55 -8.87 8.14
C ARG A 111 19.71 -10.01 7.55
N TYR A 112 19.70 -11.18 8.18
CA TYR A 112 18.90 -12.32 7.71
C TYR A 112 17.42 -12.01 7.71
N LEU A 113 16.95 -11.38 8.79
CA LEU A 113 15.62 -10.83 8.88
C LEU A 113 15.36 -9.88 7.69
N LYS A 114 16.18 -8.85 7.45
CA LYS A 114 15.90 -7.89 6.36
C LYS A 114 15.87 -8.54 4.98
N ALA A 115 16.70 -9.56 4.76
CA ALA A 115 16.75 -10.29 3.50
C ALA A 115 15.48 -11.13 3.22
N THR A 116 14.75 -11.57 4.25
CA THR A 116 13.52 -12.36 4.05
C THR A 116 12.32 -11.49 3.67
N LEU A 117 12.32 -10.19 3.99
CA LEU A 117 11.23 -9.27 3.63
C LEU A 117 11.03 -9.14 2.11
N GLY A 118 12.10 -9.29 1.33
CA GLY A 118 12.04 -9.25 -0.14
C GLY A 118 11.67 -10.59 -0.79
N LYS A 119 11.47 -11.64 0.00
CA LYS A 119 11.12 -12.99 -0.47
C LYS A 119 9.66 -13.37 -0.19
N VAL A 120 8.87 -12.44 0.35
CA VAL A 120 7.46 -12.65 0.65
C VAL A 120 6.64 -11.77 -0.29
N ASP A 121 5.83 -12.43 -1.12
CA ASP A 121 5.12 -11.97 -2.32
C ASP A 121 5.99 -11.97 -3.59
#